data_AF-A0A3M6TJ16-F1
#
_entry.id   AF-A0A3M6TJ16-F1
#
_cell.length_a   1.000
_cell.length_b   1.000
_cell.length_c   1.000
_cell.angle_alpha   90.00
_cell.angle_beta   90.00
_cell.angle_gamma   90.00
#
_symmetry.space_group_name_H-M   'P 1'
#
loop_
_entity.id
_entity.type
_entity.pdbx_description
1 polymer ?
#
loop_
_entity_poly.entity_id
_entity_poly.type
_entity_poly.pdbx_seq_one_letter_code
_entity_poly.pdbx_strand_id
1 'polypeptide(L)'
;MEMELPIIPRRSTRRRNVFIVVILVVLFSVAAFLIGYFAVKAEKGTAICRTANGAPGKEKYHEMFQGEIQAKNIEENLRFITSEPHMAGSQRQRDLAEHIAENWRTYGFDAVEMPEYKVPLSLPQENNSNKVEVVVNGTIAHTITGKIKAKPEPTATKAFDHFPYFAYSPNGTVEGELVYINKGSKADIALLNHNNVSLTNKIVIARGIQAQIHLAARLGAVGALIFPDVHSSRPNNTYPYTSKISGDAVFEKTVATNWGDSRTPEIPSIDGLYRGARNMTAFGKIPSQPISYNDALVLLKQLRGNPVPRDWQGALKFSFGFGPGFRTPNSTARLHVNNAVEIKSIYNVIGTIYGREEPDRYKSLSSSLEQVELV
;
A
#
# COMPACT_ATOMS: atom_id res chain seq x y z
N MET A 1 117.46 -10.71 -25.28
CA MET A 1 117.08 -9.44 -24.64
C MET A 1 115.63 -9.58 -24.27
N GLU A 2 115.42 -9.84 -22.99
CA GLU A 2 114.11 -9.93 -22.34
C GLU A 2 113.31 -8.65 -22.59
N MET A 3 112.00 -8.82 -22.77
CA MET A 3 111.04 -7.79 -22.39
C MET A 3 109.68 -8.45 -22.18
N GLU A 4 109.48 -9.00 -20.97
CA GLU A 4 108.15 -9.09 -20.39
C GLU A 4 107.63 -7.68 -20.12
N LEU A 5 106.35 -7.41 -20.39
CA LEU A 5 105.53 -6.31 -19.84
C LEU A 5 104.07 -6.45 -20.36
N PRO A 6 103.04 -5.89 -19.68
CA PRO A 6 102.33 -6.47 -18.54
C PRO A 6 100.84 -6.76 -18.83
N ILE A 7 100.21 -7.63 -18.03
CA ILE A 7 98.76 -7.85 -18.03
C ILE A 7 98.06 -6.68 -17.33
N ILE A 8 97.39 -5.83 -18.11
CA ILE A 8 96.56 -4.72 -17.61
C ILE A 8 95.20 -5.28 -17.12
N PRO A 9 94.74 -4.97 -15.89
CA PRO A 9 93.49 -5.51 -15.38
C PRO A 9 92.29 -4.84 -16.07
N ARG A 10 91.36 -5.67 -16.60
CA ARG A 10 90.01 -5.25 -17.04
C ARG A 10 89.25 -4.66 -15.85
N ARG A 11 89.34 -3.35 -15.64
CA ARG A 11 88.51 -2.59 -14.71
C ARG A 11 87.61 -1.61 -15.47
N SER A 12 86.32 -1.93 -15.51
CA SER A 12 85.14 -1.03 -15.46
C SER A 12 84.00 -1.29 -16.46
N THR A 13 84.02 -2.38 -17.23
CA THR A 13 82.86 -2.74 -18.09
C THR A 13 81.60 -3.04 -17.27
N ARG A 14 81.73 -3.59 -16.06
CA ARG A 14 80.58 -3.91 -15.19
C ARG A 14 79.85 -2.67 -14.67
N ARG A 15 80.58 -1.62 -14.26
CA ARG A 15 79.96 -0.36 -13.80
C ARG A 15 79.28 0.39 -14.93
N ARG A 16 79.90 0.42 -16.13
CA ARG A 16 79.29 1.02 -17.33
C ARG A 16 78.02 0.29 -17.76
N ASN A 17 78.03 -1.04 -17.75
CA ASN A 17 76.86 -1.84 -18.09
C ASN A 17 75.73 -1.69 -17.05
N VAL A 18 76.06 -1.63 -15.75
CA VAL A 18 75.06 -1.34 -14.70
C VAL A 18 74.48 0.06 -14.88
N PHE A 19 75.30 1.06 -15.22
CA PHE A 19 74.82 2.43 -15.46
C PHE A 19 73.88 2.50 -16.68
N ILE A 20 74.22 1.79 -17.76
CA ILE A 20 73.35 1.68 -18.96
C ILE A 20 72.03 0.99 -18.62
N VAL A 21 72.06 -0.09 -17.85
CA VAL A 21 70.83 -0.79 -17.42
C VAL A 21 69.96 0.11 -16.55
N VAL A 22 70.54 0.87 -15.61
CA VAL A 22 69.79 1.82 -14.78
C VAL A 22 69.16 2.92 -15.63
N ILE A 23 69.89 3.47 -16.61
CA ILE A 23 69.33 4.47 -17.55
C ILE A 23 68.17 3.88 -18.36
N LEU A 24 68.31 2.65 -18.85
CA LEU A 24 67.24 1.99 -19.60
C LEU A 24 66.00 1.73 -18.73
N VAL A 25 66.18 1.31 -17.47
CA VAL A 25 65.05 1.11 -16.54
C VAL A 25 64.36 2.43 -16.22
N VAL A 26 65.11 3.51 -16.01
CA VAL A 26 64.54 4.84 -15.79
C VAL A 26 63.78 5.33 -17.02
N LEU A 27 64.35 5.19 -18.22
CA LEU A 27 63.67 5.56 -19.47
C LEU A 27 62.40 4.75 -19.69
N PHE A 28 62.42 3.44 -19.42
CA PHE A 28 61.24 2.59 -19.57
C PHE A 28 60.16 2.94 -18.53
N SER A 29 60.56 3.27 -17.31
CA SER A 29 59.65 3.70 -16.24
C SER A 29 59.01 5.05 -16.55
N VAL A 30 59.78 6.00 -17.10
CA VAL A 30 59.26 7.30 -17.55
C VAL A 30 58.33 7.12 -18.74
N ALA A 31 58.68 6.27 -19.71
CA ALA A 31 57.81 5.97 -20.85
C ALA A 31 56.50 5.32 -20.42
N ALA A 32 56.55 4.33 -19.52
CA ALA A 32 55.36 3.68 -18.96
C ALA A 32 54.49 4.66 -18.15
N PHE A 33 55.13 5.55 -17.37
CA PHE A 33 54.42 6.61 -16.65
C PHE A 33 53.76 7.60 -17.60
N LEU A 34 54.45 8.02 -18.67
CA LEU A 34 53.88 8.93 -19.67
C LEU A 34 52.74 8.26 -20.43
N ILE A 35 52.88 7.00 -20.85
CA ILE A 35 51.81 6.24 -21.50
C ILE A 35 50.61 6.10 -20.56
N GLY A 36 50.81 5.73 -19.29
CA GLY A 36 49.73 5.65 -18.31
C GLY A 36 49.08 7.01 -18.02
N TYR A 37 49.87 8.07 -17.87
CA TYR A 37 49.40 9.43 -17.64
C TYR A 37 48.58 9.95 -18.83
N PHE A 38 49.04 9.73 -20.07
CA PHE A 38 48.33 10.15 -21.27
C PHE A 38 47.13 9.24 -21.60
N ALA A 39 47.16 7.95 -21.29
CA ALA A 39 46.01 7.05 -21.43
C ALA A 39 44.89 7.42 -20.44
N VAL A 40 45.23 7.68 -19.17
CA VAL A 40 44.26 8.15 -18.15
C VAL A 40 43.77 9.56 -18.47
N LYS A 41 44.62 10.43 -19.05
CA LYS A 41 44.19 11.76 -19.51
C LYS A 41 43.34 11.69 -20.77
N ALA A 42 43.53 10.68 -21.62
CA ALA A 42 42.66 10.38 -22.76
C ALA A 42 41.29 9.84 -22.31
N GLU A 43 41.23 9.04 -21.23
CA GLU A 43 39.95 8.65 -20.60
C GLU A 43 39.26 9.79 -19.82
N LYS A 44 40.03 10.75 -19.29
CA LYS A 44 39.50 12.00 -18.72
C LYS A 44 39.12 13.06 -19.76
N GLY A 45 39.45 12.81 -21.03
CA GLY A 45 38.67 13.31 -22.15
C GLY A 45 37.38 12.52 -22.15
N THR A 46 36.41 13.00 -21.37
CA THR A 46 35.01 12.62 -21.43
C THR A 46 34.70 11.87 -22.72
N ALA A 47 34.23 10.63 -22.59
CA ALA A 47 33.15 10.18 -23.46
C ALA A 47 31.98 11.17 -23.25
N ILE A 48 32.13 12.36 -23.82
CA ILE A 48 31.03 13.08 -24.38
C ILE A 48 30.55 12.05 -25.38
N CYS A 49 29.48 11.32 -25.05
CA CYS A 49 28.55 10.93 -26.07
C CYS A 49 28.29 12.24 -26.81
N ARG A 50 29.03 12.48 -27.90
CA ARG A 50 28.74 13.55 -28.82
C ARG A 50 27.32 13.23 -29.19
N THR A 51 26.39 13.98 -28.60
CA THR A 51 24.99 13.92 -28.94
C THR A 51 24.99 14.02 -30.45
N ALA A 52 24.67 12.90 -31.10
CA ALA A 52 24.56 12.88 -32.53
C ALA A 52 23.54 13.97 -32.86
N ASN A 53 24.01 15.03 -33.51
CA ASN A 53 23.22 16.11 -34.09
C ASN A 53 22.21 16.80 -33.15
N GLY A 54 22.60 17.91 -32.51
CA GLY A 54 21.67 18.97 -32.10
C GLY A 54 20.67 18.67 -30.97
N ALA A 55 20.68 17.47 -30.37
CA ALA A 55 19.79 17.13 -29.27
C ALA A 55 20.23 17.85 -27.96
N PRO A 56 19.29 18.49 -27.23
CA PRO A 56 19.51 19.01 -25.88
C PRO A 56 20.24 18.03 -24.94
N GLY A 57 21.05 18.57 -24.02
CA GLY A 57 21.59 17.79 -22.89
C GLY A 57 20.49 17.38 -21.91
N LYS A 58 20.80 16.43 -21.02
CA LYS A 58 19.86 15.89 -20.01
C LYS A 58 19.23 17.01 -19.17
N GLU A 59 20.03 17.99 -18.75
CA GLU A 59 19.62 19.11 -17.91
C GLU A 59 18.54 19.94 -18.61
N LYS A 60 18.72 20.22 -19.90
CA LYS A 60 17.75 20.97 -20.69
C LYS A 60 16.44 20.19 -20.87
N TYR A 61 16.49 18.88 -21.09
CA TYR A 61 15.26 18.07 -21.11
C TYR A 61 14.56 18.02 -19.75
N HIS A 62 15.33 18.02 -18.65
CA HIS A 62 14.77 18.07 -17.31
C HIS A 62 14.06 19.40 -17.03
N GLU A 63 14.69 20.52 -17.41
CA GLU A 63 14.08 21.85 -17.31
C GLU A 63 12.81 21.96 -18.16
N MET A 64 12.83 21.44 -19.39
CA MET A 64 11.65 21.37 -20.24
C MET A 64 10.53 20.56 -19.56
N PHE A 65 10.84 19.36 -19.07
CA PHE A 65 9.86 18.53 -18.37
C PHE A 65 9.26 19.22 -17.15
N GLN A 66 10.09 19.88 -16.32
CA GLN A 66 9.60 20.64 -15.16
C GLN A 66 8.73 21.83 -15.57
N GLY A 67 9.08 22.52 -16.67
CA GLY A 67 8.31 23.64 -17.19
C GLY A 67 6.92 23.26 -17.73
N GLU A 68 6.75 22.02 -18.20
CA GLU A 68 5.47 21.51 -18.70
C GLU A 68 4.50 21.04 -17.59
N ILE A 69 4.99 20.82 -16.36
CA ILE A 69 4.15 20.38 -15.24
C ILE A 69 3.34 21.56 -14.69
N GLN A 70 2.03 21.56 -14.97
CA GLN A 70 1.12 22.59 -14.52
C GLN A 70 0.23 22.11 -13.37
N ALA A 71 0.25 22.85 -12.24
CA ALA A 71 -0.58 22.55 -11.07
C ALA A 71 -2.08 22.51 -11.40
N LYS A 72 -2.53 23.38 -12.33
CA LYS A 72 -3.92 23.43 -12.79
C LYS A 72 -4.36 22.11 -13.44
N ASN A 73 -3.53 21.53 -14.31
CA ASN A 73 -3.85 20.25 -14.96
C ASN A 73 -3.93 19.11 -13.94
N ILE A 74 -3.07 19.12 -12.92
CA ILE A 74 -3.11 18.14 -11.82
C ILE A 74 -4.42 18.29 -11.04
N GLU A 75 -4.83 19.52 -10.71
CA GLU A 75 -6.09 19.79 -10.02
C GLU A 75 -7.31 19.31 -10.83
N GLU A 76 -7.38 19.67 -12.11
CA GLU A 76 -8.49 19.29 -13.00
C GLU A 76 -8.58 17.76 -13.15
N ASN A 77 -7.45 17.09 -13.35
CA ASN A 77 -7.39 15.62 -13.41
C ASN A 77 -7.83 14.99 -12.10
N LEU A 78 -7.37 15.50 -10.95
CA LEU A 78 -7.76 14.99 -9.65
C LEU A 78 -9.28 15.13 -9.45
N ARG A 79 -9.85 16.33 -9.73
CA ARG A 79 -11.30 16.57 -9.62
C ARG A 79 -12.11 15.64 -10.52
N PHE A 80 -11.64 15.38 -11.74
CA PHE A 80 -12.32 14.45 -12.64
C PHE A 80 -12.29 13.01 -12.10
N ILE A 81 -11.11 12.52 -11.69
CA ILE A 81 -10.94 11.14 -11.20
C ILE A 81 -11.77 10.92 -9.94
N THR A 82 -11.75 11.87 -8.98
CA THR A 82 -12.43 11.73 -7.68
C THR A 82 -13.90 12.17 -7.66
N SER A 83 -14.47 12.53 -8.82
CA SER A 83 -15.86 13.01 -8.90
C SER A 83 -16.91 11.95 -8.55
N GLU A 84 -16.59 10.67 -8.73
CA GLU A 84 -17.47 9.53 -8.43
C GLU A 84 -16.66 8.35 -7.89
N PRO A 85 -17.25 7.48 -7.02
CA PRO A 85 -16.58 6.28 -6.54
C PRO A 85 -16.14 5.35 -7.69
N HIS A 86 -14.89 4.89 -7.64
CA HIS A 86 -14.28 4.08 -8.70
C HIS A 86 -13.66 2.78 -8.14
N MET A 87 -14.51 1.97 -7.50
CA MET A 87 -14.15 0.66 -6.95
C MET A 87 -13.66 -0.29 -8.05
N ALA A 88 -12.74 -1.20 -7.71
CA ALA A 88 -12.25 -2.23 -8.63
C ALA A 88 -13.40 -3.05 -9.22
N GLY A 89 -13.40 -3.24 -10.54
CA GLY A 89 -14.45 -3.98 -11.26
C GLY A 89 -15.78 -3.25 -11.42
N SER A 90 -15.85 -1.96 -11.06
CA SER A 90 -17.00 -1.10 -11.34
C SER A 90 -16.97 -0.54 -12.78
N GLN A 91 -18.13 -0.09 -13.28
CA GLN A 91 -18.18 0.60 -14.57
C GLN A 91 -17.31 1.87 -14.56
N ARG A 92 -17.35 2.66 -13.48
CA ARG A 92 -16.55 3.88 -13.37
C ARG A 92 -15.04 3.61 -13.47
N GLN A 93 -14.56 2.51 -12.89
CA GLN A 93 -13.14 2.13 -13.01
C GLN A 93 -12.75 1.83 -14.46
N ARG A 94 -13.63 1.15 -15.22
CA ARG A 94 -13.44 0.93 -16.66
C ARG A 94 -13.44 2.25 -17.44
N ASP A 95 -14.40 3.13 -17.19
CA ASP A 95 -14.50 4.42 -17.88
C ASP A 95 -13.24 5.28 -17.66
N LEU A 96 -12.69 5.27 -16.44
CA LEU A 96 -11.43 5.95 -16.13
C LEU A 96 -10.24 5.32 -16.83
N ALA A 97 -10.18 3.98 -16.92
CA ALA A 97 -9.12 3.28 -17.64
C ALA A 97 -9.15 3.61 -19.14
N GLU A 98 -10.34 3.60 -19.76
CA GLU A 98 -10.54 4.00 -21.16
C GLU A 98 -10.11 5.46 -21.38
N HIS A 99 -10.52 6.37 -20.49
CA HIS A 99 -10.14 7.78 -20.56
C HIS A 99 -8.62 7.99 -20.48
N ILE A 100 -7.93 7.31 -19.56
CA ILE A 100 -6.46 7.39 -19.44
C ILE A 100 -5.79 6.84 -20.71
N ALA A 101 -6.27 5.70 -21.22
CA ALA A 101 -5.73 5.11 -22.43
C ALA A 101 -5.88 6.02 -23.66
N GLU A 102 -7.04 6.67 -23.82
CA GLU A 102 -7.29 7.64 -24.89
C GLU A 102 -6.40 8.88 -24.78
N ASN A 103 -6.24 9.42 -23.57
CA ASN A 103 -5.35 10.54 -23.31
C ASN A 103 -3.89 10.19 -23.64
N TRP A 104 -3.40 9.03 -23.22
CA TRP A 104 -2.03 8.60 -23.51
C TRP A 104 -1.77 8.39 -25.00
N ARG A 105 -2.75 7.89 -25.76
CA ARG A 105 -2.66 7.83 -27.22
C ARG A 105 -2.55 9.24 -27.82
N THR A 106 -3.34 10.18 -27.32
CA THR A 106 -3.32 11.58 -27.78
C THR A 106 -2.02 12.30 -27.40
N TYR A 107 -1.42 11.97 -26.26
CA TYR A 107 -0.13 12.52 -25.81
C TYR A 107 1.07 11.97 -26.61
N GLY A 108 0.87 10.95 -27.46
CA GLY A 108 1.89 10.41 -28.34
C GLY A 108 2.75 9.31 -27.72
N PHE A 109 2.21 8.53 -26.78
CA PHE A 109 2.85 7.28 -26.36
C PHE A 109 2.98 6.34 -27.57
N ASP A 110 4.12 5.65 -27.68
CA ASP A 110 4.40 4.77 -28.82
C ASP A 110 3.49 3.54 -28.84
N ALA A 111 3.15 3.01 -27.66
CA ALA A 111 2.15 1.95 -27.50
C ALA A 111 1.29 2.21 -26.25
N VAL A 112 -0.01 1.93 -26.37
CA VAL A 112 -0.96 2.01 -25.25
C VAL A 112 -1.83 0.77 -25.24
N GLU A 113 -1.62 -0.07 -24.23
CA GLU A 113 -2.34 -1.31 -24.00
C GLU A 113 -3.30 -1.16 -22.83
N MET A 114 -4.40 -1.91 -22.89
CA MET A 114 -5.38 -1.99 -21.80
C MET A 114 -5.73 -3.46 -21.52
N PRO A 115 -4.80 -4.26 -20.95
CA PRO A 115 -5.07 -5.66 -20.69
C PRO A 115 -6.16 -5.83 -19.63
N GLU A 116 -7.09 -6.73 -19.93
CA GLU A 116 -8.18 -7.13 -19.05
C GLU A 116 -7.79 -8.40 -18.27
N TYR A 117 -8.06 -8.41 -16.97
CA TYR A 117 -7.95 -9.59 -16.13
C TYR A 117 -9.28 -9.87 -15.43
N LYS A 118 -9.74 -11.12 -15.48
CA LYS A 118 -10.95 -11.54 -14.76
C LYS A 118 -10.55 -12.13 -13.42
N VAL A 119 -10.83 -11.44 -12.32
CA VAL A 119 -10.36 -11.79 -10.97
C VAL A 119 -11.53 -11.93 -9.98
N PRO A 120 -11.43 -12.78 -8.95
CA PRO A 120 -12.40 -12.83 -7.87
C PRO A 120 -12.24 -11.62 -6.96
N LEU A 121 -13.21 -10.71 -6.99
CA LEU A 121 -13.30 -9.59 -6.06
C LEU A 121 -14.34 -9.89 -4.98
N SER A 122 -14.00 -9.57 -3.74
CA SER A 122 -14.96 -9.50 -2.65
C SER A 122 -15.64 -8.14 -2.72
N LEU A 123 -16.96 -8.10 -2.79
CA LEU A 123 -17.77 -6.88 -2.89
C LEU A 123 -18.89 -6.88 -1.84
N PRO A 124 -19.32 -5.72 -1.34
CA PRO A 124 -20.50 -5.63 -0.47
C PRO A 124 -21.77 -5.93 -1.29
N GLN A 125 -22.86 -6.24 -0.61
CA GLN A 125 -24.16 -6.49 -1.24
C GLN A 125 -25.15 -5.39 -0.85
N GLU A 126 -25.56 -4.57 -1.80
CA GLU A 126 -26.43 -3.41 -1.54
C GLU A 126 -27.78 -3.82 -0.94
N ASN A 127 -28.38 -4.89 -1.47
CA ASN A 127 -29.67 -5.43 -1.04
C ASN A 127 -29.59 -6.24 0.27
N ASN A 128 -28.38 -6.54 0.75
CA ASN A 128 -28.15 -7.30 1.98
C ASN A 128 -26.92 -6.76 2.72
N SER A 129 -26.92 -5.46 3.02
CA SER A 129 -25.76 -4.78 3.62
C SER A 129 -25.33 -5.40 4.96
N ASN A 130 -24.04 -5.28 5.24
CA ASN A 130 -23.48 -5.68 6.53
C ASN A 130 -24.08 -4.84 7.66
N LYS A 131 -24.27 -5.43 8.84
CA LYS A 131 -24.86 -4.72 9.98
C LYS A 131 -24.41 -5.29 11.31
N VAL A 132 -24.48 -4.45 12.33
CA VAL A 132 -24.22 -4.80 13.73
C VAL A 132 -25.47 -4.48 14.54
N GLU A 133 -26.00 -5.46 15.26
CA GLU A 133 -27.17 -5.33 16.10
C GLU A 133 -26.76 -5.47 17.57
N VAL A 134 -27.31 -4.64 18.45
CA VAL A 134 -27.29 -4.87 19.90
C VAL A 134 -28.57 -5.60 20.25
N VAL A 135 -28.45 -6.81 20.77
CA VAL A 135 -29.57 -7.67 21.15
C VAL A 135 -29.70 -7.63 22.66
N VAL A 136 -30.92 -7.47 23.18
CA VAL A 136 -31.24 -7.43 24.61
C VAL A 136 -32.44 -8.33 24.85
N ASN A 137 -32.29 -9.37 25.68
CA ASN A 137 -33.34 -10.37 25.94
C ASN A 137 -33.93 -11.00 24.66
N GLY A 138 -33.09 -11.21 23.63
CA GLY A 138 -33.51 -11.77 22.35
C GLY A 138 -34.10 -10.76 21.35
N THR A 139 -34.32 -9.52 21.76
CA THR A 139 -34.90 -8.46 20.91
C THR A 139 -33.82 -7.48 20.44
N ILE A 140 -33.95 -6.94 19.23
CA ILE A 140 -33.00 -5.96 18.68
C ILE A 140 -33.27 -4.60 19.34
N ALA A 141 -32.30 -4.08 20.09
CA ALA A 141 -32.37 -2.79 20.76
C ALA A 141 -31.77 -1.64 19.93
N HIS A 142 -30.75 -1.95 19.12
CA HIS A 142 -30.07 -0.97 18.26
C HIS A 142 -29.46 -1.65 17.04
N THR A 143 -29.40 -0.95 15.91
CA THR A 143 -28.82 -1.45 14.66
C THR A 143 -27.92 -0.39 14.04
N ILE A 144 -26.65 -0.75 13.81
CA ILE A 144 -25.69 -0.01 13.00
C ILE A 144 -25.68 -0.67 11.62
N THR A 145 -26.02 0.08 10.58
CA THR A 145 -26.01 -0.40 9.20
C THR A 145 -24.71 0.03 8.52
N GLY A 146 -24.03 -0.88 7.84
CA GLY A 146 -22.83 -0.60 7.05
C GLY A 146 -23.17 0.10 5.73
N LYS A 147 -23.76 1.30 5.82
CA LYS A 147 -24.14 2.14 4.69
C LYS A 147 -23.90 3.61 5.03
N ILE A 148 -23.18 4.31 4.17
CA ILE A 148 -22.90 5.74 4.30
C ILE A 148 -23.20 6.46 2.98
N LYS A 149 -23.27 7.80 3.05
CA LYS A 149 -23.42 8.67 1.89
C LYS A 149 -22.08 9.34 1.60
N ALA A 150 -21.39 8.88 0.58
CA ALA A 150 -20.13 9.48 0.14
C ALA A 150 -20.39 10.70 -0.74
N LYS A 151 -19.60 11.76 -0.56
CA LYS A 151 -19.63 12.97 -1.39
C LYS A 151 -18.21 13.29 -1.87
N PRO A 152 -18.03 13.73 -3.14
CA PRO A 152 -16.72 14.09 -3.65
C PRO A 152 -16.14 15.33 -2.94
N GLU A 153 -17.00 16.23 -2.45
CA GLU A 153 -16.61 17.38 -1.65
C GLU A 153 -17.76 17.78 -0.69
N PRO A 154 -17.49 18.53 0.39
CA PRO A 154 -18.50 18.84 1.41
C PRO A 154 -19.70 19.62 0.85
N THR A 155 -19.44 20.46 -0.15
CA THR A 155 -20.42 21.31 -0.84
C THR A 155 -21.18 20.60 -1.96
N ALA A 156 -20.80 19.36 -2.30
CA ALA A 156 -21.43 18.63 -3.39
C ALA A 156 -22.90 18.34 -3.09
N THR A 157 -23.73 18.56 -4.13
CA THR A 157 -25.16 18.19 -4.12
C THR A 157 -25.36 16.71 -4.39
N LYS A 158 -24.53 16.12 -5.28
CA LYS A 158 -24.53 14.69 -5.57
C LYS A 158 -23.89 13.91 -4.41
N ALA A 159 -24.56 12.84 -3.99
CA ALA A 159 -24.07 11.90 -3.00
C ALA A 159 -24.29 10.47 -3.49
N PHE A 160 -23.36 9.59 -3.17
CA PHE A 160 -23.37 8.19 -3.59
C PHE A 160 -23.62 7.30 -2.38
N ASP A 161 -24.44 6.26 -2.55
CA ASP A 161 -24.51 5.20 -1.55
C ASP A 161 -23.20 4.43 -1.56
N HIS A 162 -22.59 4.27 -0.39
CA HIS A 162 -21.40 3.47 -0.20
C HIS A 162 -21.62 2.49 0.95
N PHE A 163 -21.05 1.28 0.84
CA PHE A 163 -21.28 0.19 1.77
C PHE A 163 -19.93 -0.29 2.34
N PRO A 164 -19.44 0.35 3.42
CA PRO A 164 -18.14 0.01 3.99
C PRO A 164 -18.04 -1.45 4.37
N TYR A 165 -16.93 -2.09 4.02
CA TYR A 165 -16.71 -3.51 4.29
C TYR A 165 -15.21 -3.82 4.38
N PHE A 166 -14.89 -4.99 4.94
CA PHE A 166 -13.56 -5.58 4.79
C PHE A 166 -13.57 -6.61 3.67
N ALA A 167 -12.78 -6.35 2.63
CA ALA A 167 -12.66 -7.25 1.49
C ALA A 167 -12.10 -8.60 1.94
N TYR A 168 -12.71 -9.68 1.45
CA TYR A 168 -12.38 -11.08 1.77
C TYR A 168 -12.62 -11.46 3.24
N SER A 169 -13.45 -10.69 3.94
CA SER A 169 -14.04 -11.08 5.22
C SER A 169 -15.07 -12.20 4.97
N PRO A 170 -15.01 -13.33 5.69
CA PRO A 170 -15.91 -14.44 5.48
C PRO A 170 -17.33 -14.05 5.87
N ASN A 171 -18.31 -14.54 5.10
CA ASN A 171 -19.71 -14.32 5.42
C ASN A 171 -20.14 -15.11 6.64
N GLY A 172 -21.12 -14.56 7.34
CA GLY A 172 -21.75 -15.23 8.46
C GLY A 172 -22.44 -14.26 9.40
N THR A 173 -23.34 -14.82 10.18
CA THR A 173 -23.94 -14.16 11.33
C THR A 173 -23.35 -14.76 12.59
N VAL A 174 -22.73 -13.92 13.41
CA VAL A 174 -22.17 -14.33 14.71
C VAL A 174 -22.75 -13.45 15.80
N GLU A 175 -23.02 -14.04 16.96
CA GLU A 175 -23.52 -13.33 18.13
C GLU A 175 -22.65 -13.66 19.34
N GLY A 176 -22.33 -12.64 20.13
CA GLY A 176 -21.54 -12.83 21.34
C GLY A 176 -21.39 -11.58 22.17
N GLU A 177 -20.83 -11.74 23.35
CA GLU A 177 -20.43 -10.62 24.19
C GLU A 177 -19.28 -9.83 23.53
N LEU A 178 -19.35 -8.50 23.62
CA LEU A 178 -18.36 -7.60 23.04
C LEU A 178 -17.14 -7.44 23.96
N VAL A 179 -15.93 -7.42 23.41
CA VAL A 179 -14.67 -7.15 24.14
C VAL A 179 -13.85 -6.09 23.41
N TYR A 180 -13.42 -5.04 24.11
CA TYR A 180 -12.53 -4.04 23.54
C TYR A 180 -11.06 -4.45 23.68
N ILE A 181 -10.33 -4.50 22.57
CA ILE A 181 -8.96 -5.03 22.51
C ILE A 181 -7.90 -3.98 22.18
N ASN A 182 -8.23 -2.69 22.21
CA ASN A 182 -7.35 -1.62 21.70
C ASN A 182 -6.94 -1.89 20.25
N LYS A 183 -5.68 -2.24 19.97
CA LYS A 183 -5.21 -2.64 18.62
C LYS A 183 -5.07 -4.16 18.47
N GLY A 184 -5.23 -4.91 19.56
CA GLY A 184 -5.03 -6.36 19.60
C GLY A 184 -3.55 -6.75 19.47
N SER A 185 -2.61 -5.87 19.83
CA SER A 185 -1.19 -6.24 19.86
C SER A 185 -0.93 -7.32 20.92
N LYS A 186 0.24 -8.00 20.85
CA LYS A 186 0.60 -9.00 21.87
C LYS A 186 0.58 -8.44 23.29
N ALA A 187 0.99 -7.17 23.47
CA ALA A 187 0.92 -6.47 24.75
C ALA A 187 -0.52 -6.22 25.17
N ASP A 188 -1.40 -5.87 24.22
CA ASP A 188 -2.83 -5.68 24.52
C ASP A 188 -3.48 -6.99 25.00
N ILE A 189 -3.18 -8.10 24.34
CA ILE A 189 -3.65 -9.44 24.73
C ILE A 189 -3.14 -9.82 26.12
N ALA A 190 -1.87 -9.56 26.44
CA ALA A 190 -1.32 -9.83 27.76
C ALA A 190 -2.07 -9.05 28.86
N LEU A 191 -2.43 -7.79 28.59
CA LEU A 191 -3.19 -6.98 29.54
C LEU A 191 -4.62 -7.49 29.73
N LEU A 192 -5.30 -7.93 28.65
CA LEU A 192 -6.61 -8.56 28.75
C LEU A 192 -6.57 -9.82 29.62
N ASN A 193 -5.58 -10.69 29.39
CA ASN A 193 -5.38 -11.90 30.19
C ASN A 193 -5.12 -11.57 31.67
N HIS A 194 -4.31 -10.56 31.96
CA HIS A 194 -4.07 -10.09 33.33
C HIS A 194 -5.35 -9.61 34.02
N ASN A 195 -6.31 -9.08 33.24
CA ASN A 195 -7.62 -8.66 33.71
C ASN A 195 -8.69 -9.78 33.61
N ASN A 196 -8.28 -11.04 33.38
CA ASN A 196 -9.16 -12.20 33.23
C ASN A 196 -10.20 -12.05 32.11
N VAL A 197 -9.87 -11.33 31.04
CA VAL A 197 -10.74 -11.15 29.86
C VAL A 197 -10.27 -12.08 28.74
N SER A 198 -11.09 -13.08 28.41
CA SER A 198 -10.85 -14.01 27.29
C SER A 198 -11.56 -13.55 26.01
N LEU A 199 -10.97 -13.87 24.85
CA LEU A 199 -11.56 -13.62 23.53
C LEU A 199 -12.42 -14.78 23.01
N THR A 200 -12.39 -15.94 23.67
CA THR A 200 -13.11 -17.14 23.22
C THR A 200 -14.61 -16.92 23.14
N ASN A 201 -15.20 -17.16 21.97
CA ASN A 201 -16.62 -16.94 21.67
C ASN A 201 -17.08 -15.50 21.92
N LYS A 202 -16.21 -14.52 21.63
CA LYS A 202 -16.49 -13.09 21.75
C LYS A 202 -16.41 -12.39 20.40
N ILE A 203 -17.15 -11.29 20.27
CA ILE A 203 -16.94 -10.32 19.21
C ILE A 203 -15.97 -9.28 19.74
N VAL A 204 -14.87 -9.06 19.03
CA VAL A 204 -13.89 -8.04 19.42
C VAL A 204 -14.23 -6.70 18.78
N ILE A 205 -14.01 -5.61 19.51
CA ILE A 205 -14.01 -4.25 18.97
C ILE A 205 -12.63 -3.64 19.15
N ALA A 206 -12.06 -3.06 18.09
CA ALA A 206 -10.68 -2.56 18.08
C ALA A 206 -10.58 -1.23 17.32
N ARG A 207 -9.58 -0.43 17.66
CA ARG A 207 -9.30 0.84 16.99
C ARG A 207 -8.12 0.73 16.03
N GLY A 208 -8.20 1.50 14.95
CA GLY A 208 -7.14 1.69 13.97
C GLY A 208 -7.05 0.60 12.91
N ILE A 209 -6.60 0.98 11.71
CA ILE A 209 -6.49 0.09 10.54
C ILE A 209 -5.58 -1.12 10.76
N GLN A 210 -4.59 -0.97 11.64
CA GLN A 210 -3.62 -2.01 12.01
C GLN A 210 -4.15 -3.04 13.02
N ALA A 211 -5.41 -2.96 13.41
CA ALA A 211 -5.99 -3.88 14.39
C ALA A 211 -5.86 -5.35 13.96
N GLN A 212 -5.46 -6.18 14.92
CA GLN A 212 -4.98 -7.56 14.72
C GLN A 212 -6.12 -8.60 14.65
N ILE A 213 -6.94 -8.54 13.60
CA ILE A 213 -8.09 -9.45 13.37
C ILE A 213 -7.65 -10.93 13.37
N HIS A 214 -6.55 -11.26 12.67
CA HIS A 214 -6.06 -12.64 12.58
C HIS A 214 -5.56 -13.19 13.92
N LEU A 215 -5.00 -12.34 14.79
CA LEU A 215 -4.60 -12.78 16.12
C LEU A 215 -5.82 -13.01 17.00
N ALA A 216 -6.82 -12.11 16.97
CA ALA A 216 -8.07 -12.30 17.69
C ALA A 216 -8.78 -13.61 17.30
N ALA A 217 -8.83 -13.91 15.99
CA ALA A 217 -9.38 -15.17 15.48
C ALA A 217 -8.63 -16.40 16.04
N ARG A 218 -7.29 -16.38 16.05
CA ARG A 218 -6.48 -17.48 16.63
C ARG A 218 -6.71 -17.67 18.13
N LEU A 219 -7.12 -16.62 18.83
CA LEU A 219 -7.44 -16.64 20.25
C LEU A 219 -8.93 -16.95 20.54
N GLY A 220 -9.68 -17.37 19.52
CA GLY A 220 -11.05 -17.85 19.66
C GLY A 220 -12.14 -16.78 19.55
N ALA A 221 -11.81 -15.55 19.14
CA ALA A 221 -12.84 -14.57 18.75
C ALA A 221 -13.66 -15.12 17.59
N VAL A 222 -14.95 -14.76 17.53
CA VAL A 222 -15.89 -15.21 16.50
C VAL A 222 -16.28 -14.11 15.53
N GLY A 223 -16.02 -12.85 15.86
CA GLY A 223 -16.24 -11.72 14.96
C GLY A 223 -15.39 -10.51 15.36
N ALA A 224 -15.23 -9.55 14.45
CA ALA A 224 -14.42 -8.35 14.69
C ALA A 224 -15.05 -7.07 14.13
N LEU A 225 -15.14 -6.04 14.96
CA LEU A 225 -15.54 -4.69 14.60
C LEU A 225 -14.33 -3.77 14.73
N ILE A 226 -14.01 -3.01 13.68
CA ILE A 226 -12.85 -2.12 13.74
C ILE A 226 -13.27 -0.70 13.35
N PHE A 227 -12.80 0.28 14.11
CA PHE A 227 -13.13 1.69 13.88
C PHE A 227 -11.87 2.57 13.77
N PRO A 228 -11.92 3.73 13.09
CA PRO A 228 -10.79 4.65 13.02
C PRO A 228 -10.34 5.15 14.40
N ASP A 229 -9.03 5.25 14.62
CA ASP A 229 -8.48 5.88 15.82
C ASP A 229 -8.48 7.40 15.62
N VAL A 230 -9.53 8.08 16.08
CA VAL A 230 -9.64 9.54 15.90
C VAL A 230 -8.79 10.28 16.93
N HIS A 231 -8.09 11.33 16.49
CA HIS A 231 -7.24 12.15 17.34
C HIS A 231 -8.00 13.27 18.07
N SER A 232 -9.21 13.60 17.63
CA SER A 232 -10.04 14.61 18.27
C SER A 232 -11.53 14.35 18.06
N SER A 233 -12.31 14.60 19.10
CA SER A 233 -13.77 14.61 19.06
C SER A 233 -14.34 16.03 19.23
N ARG A 234 -13.52 17.07 19.05
CA ARG A 234 -13.95 18.46 19.24
C ARG A 234 -14.77 18.93 18.03
N PRO A 235 -15.86 19.70 18.24
CA PRO A 235 -16.60 20.33 17.14
C PRO A 235 -15.65 21.11 16.22
N ASN A 236 -15.90 21.06 14.92
CA ASN A 236 -15.15 21.77 13.87
C ASN A 236 -13.63 21.50 13.81
N ASN A 237 -13.15 20.41 14.42
CA ASN A 237 -11.73 20.00 14.39
C ASN A 237 -11.53 18.70 13.60
N THR A 238 -12.47 18.36 12.72
CA THR A 238 -12.44 17.21 11.82
C THR A 238 -12.87 17.65 10.43
N TYR A 239 -12.77 16.77 9.44
CA TYR A 239 -13.38 16.97 8.13
C TYR A 239 -14.88 17.31 8.31
N PRO A 240 -15.43 18.29 7.57
CA PRO A 240 -14.81 19.01 6.46
C PRO A 240 -13.97 20.25 6.82
N TYR A 241 -13.86 20.61 8.10
CA TYR A 241 -13.20 21.86 8.53
C TYR A 241 -11.67 21.74 8.63
N THR A 242 -11.15 20.52 8.82
CA THR A 242 -9.71 20.23 8.88
C THR A 242 -9.43 18.90 8.18
N SER A 243 -8.16 18.57 7.92
CA SER A 243 -7.75 17.26 7.37
C SER A 243 -7.83 16.09 8.36
N LYS A 244 -8.37 16.29 9.57
CA LYS A 244 -8.48 15.25 10.58
C LYS A 244 -9.72 14.38 10.34
N ILE A 245 -9.59 13.08 10.58
CA ILE A 245 -10.67 12.09 10.45
C ILE A 245 -11.91 12.52 11.23
N SER A 246 -13.08 12.50 10.58
CA SER A 246 -14.38 12.76 11.21
C SER A 246 -14.93 11.54 11.94
N GLY A 247 -15.90 11.76 12.83
CA GLY A 247 -16.45 10.69 13.67
C GLY A 247 -17.29 9.67 12.90
N ASP A 248 -17.88 10.09 11.77
CA ASP A 248 -18.66 9.29 10.85
C ASP A 248 -17.82 8.52 9.82
N ALA A 249 -16.53 8.86 9.71
CA ALA A 249 -15.65 8.22 8.75
C ALA A 249 -15.45 6.73 9.03
N VAL A 250 -15.29 5.95 7.97
CA VAL A 250 -15.09 4.50 8.01
C VAL A 250 -13.96 4.13 7.06
N PHE A 251 -13.03 3.26 7.47
CA PHE A 251 -11.99 2.76 6.56
C PHE A 251 -12.27 1.35 6.08
N GLU A 252 -11.77 1.06 4.89
CA GLU A 252 -11.76 -0.27 4.32
C GLU A 252 -10.36 -0.86 4.31
N LYS A 253 -10.28 -2.19 4.30
CA LYS A 253 -9.04 -2.93 4.05
C LYS A 253 -9.36 -4.34 3.59
N THR A 254 -8.39 -4.98 2.96
CA THR A 254 -8.40 -6.43 2.78
C THR A 254 -8.07 -7.14 4.10
N VAL A 255 -8.76 -8.25 4.38
CA VAL A 255 -8.39 -9.21 5.42
C VAL A 255 -7.87 -10.52 4.83
N ALA A 256 -7.58 -10.53 3.53
CA ALA A 256 -6.85 -11.62 2.91
C ALA A 256 -5.37 -11.59 3.31
N THR A 257 -4.76 -12.76 3.45
CA THR A 257 -3.34 -12.89 3.80
C THR A 257 -2.40 -12.95 2.60
N ASN A 258 -2.94 -13.15 1.39
CA ASN A 258 -2.18 -13.33 0.17
C ASN A 258 -2.54 -12.24 -0.83
N TRP A 259 -1.57 -11.90 -1.69
CA TRP A 259 -1.73 -10.94 -2.77
C TRP A 259 -1.97 -11.65 -4.10
N GLY A 260 -2.62 -10.94 -5.05
CA GLY A 260 -2.98 -11.47 -6.36
C GLY A 260 -4.29 -12.26 -6.38
N ASP A 261 -4.64 -12.81 -7.55
CA ASP A 261 -5.82 -13.64 -7.72
C ASP A 261 -5.63 -15.00 -7.02
N SER A 262 -6.42 -15.24 -5.97
CA SER A 262 -6.46 -16.50 -5.21
C SER A 262 -6.68 -17.77 -6.04
N ARG A 263 -7.21 -17.66 -7.26
CA ARG A 263 -7.49 -18.76 -8.19
C ARG A 263 -6.41 -18.97 -9.22
N THR A 264 -5.52 -18.01 -9.41
CA THR A 264 -4.42 -18.07 -10.39
C THR A 264 -3.11 -17.63 -9.73
N PRO A 265 -2.64 -18.34 -8.69
CA PRO A 265 -1.35 -18.03 -8.10
C PRO A 265 -0.26 -18.18 -9.17
N GLU A 266 0.61 -17.16 -9.26
CA GLU A 266 1.79 -17.14 -10.16
C GLU A 266 1.49 -17.19 -11.66
N ILE A 267 0.22 -17.19 -12.07
CA ILE A 267 -0.20 -17.18 -13.49
C ILE A 267 -1.20 -16.05 -13.73
N PRO A 268 -1.16 -15.38 -14.90
CA PRO A 268 -2.04 -14.25 -15.16
C PRO A 268 -3.51 -14.68 -15.25
N SER A 269 -4.42 -13.86 -14.71
CA SER A 269 -5.87 -14.15 -14.68
C SER A 269 -6.58 -13.83 -16.00
N ILE A 270 -6.01 -14.29 -17.12
CA ILE A 270 -6.53 -14.12 -18.48
C ILE A 270 -7.43 -15.29 -18.89
N ASP A 271 -8.19 -15.11 -19.96
CA ASP A 271 -9.04 -16.16 -20.52
C ASP A 271 -8.20 -17.32 -21.06
N GLY A 272 -8.70 -18.56 -20.89
CA GLY A 272 -8.04 -19.77 -21.37
C GLY A 272 -6.98 -20.37 -20.44
N LEU A 273 -6.52 -19.65 -19.41
CA LEU A 273 -5.60 -20.21 -18.41
C LEU A 273 -6.33 -20.94 -17.28
N TYR A 274 -5.63 -21.92 -16.69
CA TYR A 274 -6.14 -22.72 -15.58
C TYR A 274 -6.51 -21.83 -14.39
N ARG A 275 -7.65 -22.14 -13.77
CA ARG A 275 -8.11 -21.48 -12.54
C ARG A 275 -8.36 -22.55 -11.50
N GLY A 276 -7.62 -22.46 -10.40
CA GLY A 276 -7.81 -23.33 -9.25
C GLY A 276 -9.21 -23.21 -8.65
N ALA A 277 -9.50 -24.16 -7.75
CA ALA A 277 -10.65 -24.07 -6.87
C ALA A 277 -10.60 -22.75 -6.06
N ARG A 278 -11.76 -22.28 -5.59
CA ARG A 278 -11.82 -21.10 -4.71
C ARG A 278 -11.01 -21.37 -3.46
N ASN A 279 -9.77 -20.87 -3.40
CA ASN A 279 -8.90 -21.07 -2.26
C ASN A 279 -9.27 -20.07 -1.15
N MET A 280 -10.28 -20.44 -0.35
CA MET A 280 -10.73 -19.64 0.79
C MET A 280 -9.72 -19.60 1.94
N THR A 281 -8.60 -20.35 1.87
CA THR A 281 -7.59 -20.33 2.94
C THR A 281 -6.92 -18.96 3.07
N ALA A 282 -6.87 -18.19 1.97
CA ALA A 282 -6.35 -16.83 1.92
C ALA A 282 -7.32 -15.80 2.55
N PHE A 283 -8.59 -16.13 2.78
CA PHE A 283 -9.59 -15.21 3.34
C PHE A 283 -9.44 -15.04 4.85
N GLY A 284 -10.10 -14.01 5.39
CA GLY A 284 -10.25 -13.83 6.82
C GLY A 284 -10.88 -15.06 7.48
N LYS A 285 -10.54 -15.31 8.75
CA LYS A 285 -11.03 -16.50 9.49
C LYS A 285 -12.32 -16.25 10.26
N ILE A 286 -12.67 -14.99 10.49
CA ILE A 286 -13.87 -14.59 11.24
C ILE A 286 -14.57 -13.44 10.52
N PRO A 287 -15.91 -13.37 10.56
CA PRO A 287 -16.65 -12.21 10.08
C PRO A 287 -16.12 -10.93 10.72
N SER A 288 -15.78 -9.97 9.88
CA SER A 288 -15.22 -8.70 10.31
C SER A 288 -15.76 -7.54 9.47
N GLN A 289 -16.02 -6.42 10.15
CA GLN A 289 -16.72 -5.27 9.58
C GLN A 289 -16.10 -3.97 10.11
N PRO A 290 -15.83 -2.98 9.25
CA PRO A 290 -15.51 -1.64 9.71
C PRO A 290 -16.78 -0.92 10.20
N ILE A 291 -16.63 -0.11 11.24
CA ILE A 291 -17.67 0.78 11.75
C ILE A 291 -17.09 2.17 11.98
N SER A 292 -17.94 3.20 12.02
CA SER A 292 -17.47 4.55 12.31
C SER A 292 -17.04 4.69 13.77
N TYR A 293 -16.26 5.74 14.07
CA TYR A 293 -15.94 6.07 15.46
C TYR A 293 -17.22 6.41 16.25
N ASN A 294 -18.19 7.08 15.61
CA ASN A 294 -19.48 7.41 16.21
C ASN A 294 -20.32 6.18 16.55
N ASP A 295 -20.30 5.15 15.71
CA ASP A 295 -20.96 3.88 16.01
C ASP A 295 -20.25 3.12 17.13
N ALA A 296 -18.91 3.11 17.09
CA ALA A 296 -18.10 2.54 18.15
C ALA A 296 -18.39 3.20 19.51
N LEU A 297 -18.62 4.52 19.56
CA LEU A 297 -19.03 5.22 20.78
C LEU A 297 -20.30 4.64 21.40
N VAL A 298 -21.30 4.30 20.58
CA VAL A 298 -22.57 3.73 21.06
C VAL A 298 -22.32 2.40 21.76
N LEU A 299 -21.48 1.55 21.17
CA LEU A 299 -21.12 0.24 21.72
C LEU A 299 -20.23 0.36 22.97
N LEU A 300 -19.17 1.19 22.91
CA LEU A 300 -18.17 1.32 23.98
C LEU A 300 -18.75 1.97 25.24
N LYS A 301 -19.69 2.93 25.12
CA LYS A 301 -20.37 3.52 26.28
C LYS A 301 -21.14 2.50 27.11
N GLN A 302 -21.61 1.44 26.48
CA GLN A 302 -22.36 0.38 27.14
C GLN A 302 -21.45 -0.75 27.65
N LEU A 303 -20.16 -0.73 27.36
CA LEU A 303 -19.24 -1.82 27.70
C LEU A 303 -19.02 -1.91 29.22
N ARG A 304 -19.17 -3.11 29.78
CA ARG A 304 -18.97 -3.37 31.22
C ARG A 304 -17.53 -3.80 31.54
N GLY A 305 -17.27 -4.11 32.80
CA GLY A 305 -15.98 -4.63 33.27
C GLY A 305 -15.05 -3.54 33.80
N ASN A 306 -13.84 -3.94 34.17
CA ASN A 306 -12.83 -3.04 34.73
C ASN A 306 -12.49 -1.93 33.73
N PRO A 307 -12.33 -0.67 34.18
CA PRO A 307 -11.95 0.45 33.32
C PRO A 307 -10.68 0.15 32.52
N VAL A 308 -10.70 0.47 31.23
CA VAL A 308 -9.49 0.37 30.40
C VAL A 308 -8.47 1.45 30.76
N PRO A 309 -7.17 1.21 30.57
CA PRO A 309 -6.13 2.20 30.82
C PRO A 309 -6.37 3.49 30.04
N ARG A 310 -5.87 4.61 30.57
CA ARG A 310 -6.03 5.92 29.92
C ARG A 310 -5.54 5.94 28.47
N ASP A 311 -4.42 5.28 28.20
CA ASP A 311 -3.83 5.24 26.85
C ASP A 311 -4.68 4.43 25.84
N TRP A 312 -5.59 3.58 26.32
CA TRP A 312 -6.54 2.82 25.50
C TRP A 312 -7.81 3.60 25.16
N GLN A 313 -8.10 4.67 25.88
CA GLN A 313 -9.29 5.49 25.67
C GLN A 313 -9.17 6.35 24.40
N GLY A 314 -7.95 6.71 23.97
CA GLY A 314 -7.76 7.57 22.80
C GLY A 314 -8.47 8.92 22.98
N ALA A 315 -9.21 9.36 21.96
CA ALA A 315 -10.02 10.58 22.06
C ALA A 315 -11.38 10.38 22.77
N LEU A 316 -11.69 9.17 23.25
CA LEU A 316 -12.91 8.85 23.98
C LEU A 316 -12.81 9.49 25.38
N LYS A 317 -13.36 10.68 25.56
CA LYS A 317 -13.31 11.44 26.84
C LYS A 317 -14.26 10.86 27.92
N PHE A 318 -14.38 9.54 28.02
CA PHE A 318 -15.17 8.86 29.05
C PHE A 318 -14.55 7.52 29.41
N SER A 319 -14.81 7.05 30.63
CA SER A 319 -14.36 5.75 31.11
C SER A 319 -15.32 4.64 30.67
N PHE A 320 -14.77 3.56 30.12
CA PHE A 320 -15.48 2.34 29.73
C PHE A 320 -14.63 1.12 30.06
N GLY A 321 -15.28 -0.05 30.17
CA GLY A 321 -14.61 -1.27 30.59
C GLY A 321 -14.01 -2.06 29.42
N PHE A 322 -13.26 -3.12 29.73
CA PHE A 322 -12.74 -4.06 28.72
C PHE A 322 -13.84 -4.92 28.06
N GLY A 323 -15.00 -5.07 28.70
CA GLY A 323 -15.90 -6.21 28.50
C GLY A 323 -15.52 -7.38 29.43
N PRO A 324 -16.02 -8.60 29.17
CA PRO A 324 -16.92 -8.97 28.08
C PRO A 324 -18.36 -8.50 28.33
N GLY A 325 -19.06 -8.07 27.29
CA GLY A 325 -20.49 -7.79 27.30
C GLY A 325 -20.84 -6.35 27.68
N PHE A 326 -22.12 -6.02 27.56
CA PHE A 326 -22.62 -4.69 27.93
C PHE A 326 -23.09 -4.64 29.39
N ARG A 327 -23.27 -3.43 29.91
CA ARG A 327 -23.79 -3.15 31.26
C ARG A 327 -25.23 -3.62 31.41
N THR A 328 -26.00 -3.60 30.34
CA THR A 328 -27.35 -4.16 30.29
C THR A 328 -27.26 -5.69 30.39
N PRO A 329 -27.92 -6.33 31.37
CA PRO A 329 -27.95 -7.79 31.47
C PRO A 329 -28.54 -8.45 30.21
N ASN A 330 -28.16 -9.70 29.95
CA ASN A 330 -28.67 -10.50 28.82
C ASN A 330 -28.58 -9.77 27.47
N SER A 331 -27.45 -9.13 27.22
CA SER A 331 -27.22 -8.39 25.98
C SER A 331 -25.92 -8.78 25.28
N THR A 332 -25.98 -8.79 23.96
CA THR A 332 -24.93 -9.27 23.05
C THR A 332 -24.85 -8.37 21.83
N ALA A 333 -23.71 -8.42 21.13
CA ALA A 333 -23.59 -7.88 19.79
C ALA A 333 -23.84 -9.02 18.80
N ARG A 334 -24.58 -8.75 17.72
CA ARG A 334 -24.77 -9.65 16.58
C ARG A 334 -24.24 -8.99 15.32
N LEU A 335 -23.23 -9.60 14.71
CA LEU A 335 -22.58 -9.13 13.49
C LEU A 335 -23.07 -9.96 12.30
N HIS A 336 -23.53 -9.29 11.25
CA HIS A 336 -23.90 -9.88 9.97
C HIS A 336 -22.93 -9.40 8.89
N VAL A 337 -22.23 -10.32 8.24
CA VAL A 337 -21.34 -10.05 7.09
C VAL A 337 -21.83 -10.84 5.88
N ASN A 338 -22.07 -10.13 4.79
CA ASN A 338 -22.75 -10.58 3.58
C ASN A 338 -22.01 -10.08 2.33
N ASN A 339 -20.70 -10.27 2.26
CA ASN A 339 -19.91 -9.91 1.09
C ASN A 339 -20.04 -10.99 0.00
N ALA A 340 -20.10 -10.62 -1.28
CA ALA A 340 -20.08 -11.58 -2.37
C ALA A 340 -18.70 -11.67 -3.01
N VAL A 341 -18.24 -12.89 -3.31
CA VAL A 341 -17.06 -13.10 -4.15
C VAL A 341 -17.50 -13.36 -5.57
N GLU A 342 -17.33 -12.34 -6.40
CA GLU A 342 -17.75 -12.29 -7.80
C GLU A 342 -16.52 -12.23 -8.71
N ILE A 343 -16.61 -12.85 -9.89
CA ILE A 343 -15.58 -12.65 -10.92
C ILE A 343 -15.90 -11.32 -11.62
N LYS A 344 -14.96 -10.37 -11.54
CA LYS A 344 -15.04 -9.07 -12.20
C LYS A 344 -13.83 -8.87 -13.10
N SER A 345 -14.03 -8.09 -14.15
CA SER A 345 -12.95 -7.60 -15.00
C SER A 345 -12.27 -6.41 -14.35
N ILE A 346 -10.95 -6.43 -14.27
CA ILE A 346 -10.10 -5.29 -13.91
C ILE A 346 -9.22 -4.95 -15.10
N TYR A 347 -8.86 -3.68 -15.24
CA TYR A 347 -8.14 -3.16 -16.38
C TYR A 347 -6.87 -2.46 -15.89
N ASN A 348 -5.72 -2.88 -16.41
CA ASN A 348 -4.53 -2.04 -16.33
C ASN A 348 -4.48 -1.16 -17.57
N VAL A 349 -3.86 0.01 -17.46
CA VAL A 349 -3.49 0.84 -18.62
C VAL A 349 -1.98 0.92 -18.65
N ILE A 350 -1.37 0.48 -19.75
CA ILE A 350 0.09 0.40 -19.90
C ILE A 350 0.48 1.25 -21.11
N GLY A 351 1.14 2.37 -20.82
CA GLY A 351 1.72 3.27 -21.82
C GLY A 351 3.22 3.02 -21.93
N THR A 352 3.71 2.82 -23.14
CA THR A 352 5.13 2.64 -23.43
C THR A 352 5.66 3.80 -24.29
N ILE A 353 6.81 4.33 -23.90
CA ILE A 353 7.65 5.21 -24.72
C ILE A 353 8.97 4.47 -24.94
N TYR A 354 9.28 4.12 -26.19
CA TYR A 354 10.45 3.32 -26.52
C TYR A 354 11.73 4.15 -26.37
N GLY A 355 12.69 3.59 -25.64
CA GLY A 355 14.03 4.15 -25.56
C GLY A 355 14.68 4.16 -26.94
N ARG A 356 15.25 5.30 -27.33
CA ARG A 356 15.93 5.44 -28.63
C ARG A 356 17.18 4.56 -28.75
N GLU A 357 17.94 4.41 -27.67
CA GLU A 357 19.21 3.67 -27.65
C GLU A 357 19.05 2.26 -27.09
N GLU A 358 18.31 2.10 -26.00
CA GLU A 358 18.12 0.82 -25.28
C GLU A 358 16.61 0.51 -25.12
N PRO A 359 15.89 0.15 -26.21
CA PRO A 359 14.45 -0.13 -26.13
C PRO A 359 14.10 -1.38 -25.29
N ASP A 360 15.07 -2.23 -24.98
CA ASP A 360 14.95 -3.43 -24.12
C ASP A 360 15.20 -3.15 -22.62
N ARG A 361 15.53 -1.91 -22.25
CA ARG A 361 15.73 -1.49 -20.85
C ARG A 361 14.52 -0.72 -20.34
N TYR A 362 13.80 -1.34 -19.41
CA TYR A 362 12.57 -0.77 -18.86
C TYR A 362 12.82 0.09 -17.62
N LYS A 363 12.17 1.25 -17.57
CA LYS A 363 11.94 2.04 -16.35
C LYS A 363 10.44 2.16 -16.16
N SER A 364 9.90 1.52 -15.13
CA SER A 364 8.46 1.52 -14.84
C SER A 364 8.10 2.61 -13.84
N LEU A 365 7.05 3.37 -14.16
CA LEU A 365 6.32 4.22 -13.21
C LEU A 365 4.89 3.65 -13.11
N SER A 366 4.40 3.43 -11.90
CA SER A 366 3.10 2.79 -11.67
C SER A 366 2.32 3.49 -10.57
N SER A 367 1.00 3.58 -10.74
CA SER A 367 0.04 3.97 -9.72
C SER A 367 -1.20 3.10 -9.84
N SER A 368 -1.92 2.84 -8.74
CA SER A 368 -3.26 2.24 -8.81
C SER A 368 -4.30 3.32 -9.09
N LEU A 369 -5.32 2.94 -9.86
CA LEU A 369 -6.50 3.74 -10.16
C LEU A 369 -7.68 3.38 -9.22
N GLU A 370 -7.60 2.26 -8.50
CA GLU A 370 -8.71 1.73 -7.74
C GLU A 370 -8.80 2.40 -6.37
N GLN A 371 -10.00 2.79 -5.98
CA GLN A 371 -10.22 3.39 -4.67
C GLN A 371 -10.33 2.30 -3.59
N VAL A 372 -9.53 2.44 -2.53
CA VAL A 372 -9.67 1.72 -1.26
C VAL A 372 -9.43 2.74 -0.15
N GLU A 373 -10.44 3.50 0.24
CA GLU A 373 -10.26 4.68 1.09
C GLU A 373 -11.05 4.65 2.41
N LEU A 374 -10.64 5.58 3.27
CA LEU A 374 -11.37 6.03 4.44
C LEU A 374 -12.42 7.03 3.95
N VAL A 375 -13.68 6.63 3.99
CA VAL A 375 -14.83 7.35 3.44
C VAL A 375 -15.54 8.12 4.54
#